data_AF-A0A925LPF9-F1
#
_entry.id   AF-A0A925LPF9-F1
#
_cell.length_a   1.000
_cell.length_b   1.000
_cell.length_c   1.000
_cell.angle_alpha   90.00
_cell.angle_beta   90.00
_cell.angle_gamma   90.00
#
_symmetry.space_group_name_H-M   'P 1'
#
loop_
_entity.id
_entity.type
_entity.pdbx_description
1 polymer ?
#
loop_
_entity_poly.entity_id
_entity_poly.type
_entity_poly.pdbx_seq_one_letter_code
_entity_poly.pdbx_strand_id
1 'polypeptide(L)'
;MNPRLPAEWEIQDGVLLAWPHEGTDWAEILDEVRPVFAEIIRQITRFERVLLTAPHTASAAEYLTSAGVDLKKVTICEMPNNDTWARDFGPITVIFNDKPVLLDFGFNGWGLKFPANHDNQISKRLKEQGVLKPNLNTIGLVFEGGSIESDGLGTILTTAECLLSPNRNPQLSRSEIEQAL
;
A
#
# COMPACT_ATOMS: atom_id res chain seq x y z
N MET A 1 -5.83 -24.18 8.56
CA MET A 1 -4.42 -23.73 8.67
C MET A 1 -4.44 -22.24 8.92
N ASN A 2 -3.52 -21.72 9.73
CA ASN A 2 -3.42 -20.27 9.94
C ASN A 2 -2.87 -19.61 8.66
N PRO A 3 -3.31 -18.38 8.32
CA PRO A 3 -2.73 -17.63 7.21
C PRO A 3 -1.23 -17.38 7.45
N ARG A 4 -0.43 -17.41 6.39
CA ARG A 4 1.00 -17.10 6.41
C ARG A 4 1.24 -15.75 5.75
N LEU A 5 1.87 -14.81 6.45
CA LEU A 5 2.38 -13.59 5.84
C LEU A 5 3.73 -13.92 5.17
N PRO A 6 3.88 -13.75 3.85
CA PRO A 6 5.17 -13.92 3.17
C PRO A 6 6.19 -12.87 3.61
N ALA A 7 7.47 -13.22 3.49
CA ALA A 7 8.54 -12.24 3.59
C ALA A 7 8.62 -11.38 2.33
N GLU A 8 9.13 -10.15 2.44
CA GLU A 8 9.21 -9.22 1.31
C GLU A 8 10.18 -9.68 0.20
N TRP A 9 11.12 -10.59 0.49
CA TRP A 9 12.04 -11.18 -0.50
C TRP A 9 11.45 -12.37 -1.26
N GLU A 10 10.24 -12.82 -0.94
CA GLU A 10 9.56 -13.87 -1.71
C GLU A 10 9.13 -13.35 -3.09
N ILE A 11 8.71 -14.26 -3.98
CA ILE A 11 8.27 -13.91 -5.34
C ILE A 11 7.03 -13.00 -5.27
N GLN A 12 7.08 -11.89 -5.99
CA GLN A 12 6.01 -10.90 -6.03
C GLN A 12 5.34 -10.88 -7.42
N ASP A 13 4.06 -10.51 -7.48
CA ASP A 13 3.33 -10.26 -8.74
C ASP A 13 3.56 -8.83 -9.26
N GLY A 14 3.84 -7.90 -8.34
CA GLY A 14 4.17 -6.51 -8.63
C GLY A 14 4.07 -5.61 -7.41
N VAL A 15 4.43 -4.35 -7.62
CA VAL A 15 4.52 -3.32 -6.57
C VAL A 15 3.41 -2.29 -6.73
N LEU A 16 2.68 -2.00 -5.64
CA LEU A 16 1.68 -0.94 -5.57
C LEU A 16 2.36 0.39 -5.19
N LEU A 17 2.06 1.45 -5.93
CA LEU A 17 2.50 2.83 -5.66
C LEU A 17 1.33 3.80 -5.83
N ALA A 18 1.40 4.96 -5.16
CA ALA A 18 0.49 6.08 -5.37
C ALA A 18 1.26 7.32 -5.85
N TRP A 19 0.79 7.91 -6.93
CA TRP A 19 1.48 8.99 -7.63
C TRP A 19 1.38 10.32 -6.87
N PRO A 20 2.48 11.10 -6.73
CA PRO A 20 2.44 12.44 -6.16
C PRO A 20 1.72 13.44 -7.10
N HIS A 21 0.85 14.26 -6.53
CA HIS A 21 0.06 15.26 -7.27
C HIS A 21 -0.20 16.53 -6.46
N GLU A 22 -0.76 17.54 -7.11
CA GLU A 22 -1.01 18.90 -6.58
C GLU A 22 -2.00 18.97 -5.40
N GLY A 23 -2.66 17.86 -5.07
CA GLY A 23 -3.57 17.72 -3.93
C GLY A 23 -2.95 17.02 -2.72
N THR A 24 -1.65 16.72 -2.78
CA THR A 24 -0.87 16.11 -1.68
C THR A 24 0.08 17.15 -1.07
N ASP A 25 0.70 16.84 0.05
CA ASP A 25 1.72 17.70 0.68
C ASP A 25 2.98 17.90 -0.20
N TRP A 26 3.12 17.14 -1.29
CA TRP A 26 4.19 17.32 -2.28
C TRP A 26 3.97 18.50 -3.23
N ALA A 27 2.82 19.18 -3.19
CA ALA A 27 2.42 20.18 -4.19
C ALA A 27 3.51 21.24 -4.49
N GLU A 28 4.22 21.72 -3.48
CA GLU A 28 5.25 22.76 -3.62
C GLU A 28 6.57 22.24 -4.22
N ILE A 29 6.80 20.92 -4.22
CA ILE A 29 8.05 20.29 -4.65
C ILE A 29 7.84 19.12 -5.64
N LEU A 30 6.74 19.15 -6.39
CA LEU A 30 6.43 18.09 -7.37
C LEU A 30 7.53 17.91 -8.43
N ASP A 31 8.21 19.00 -8.81
CA ASP A 31 9.33 18.96 -9.75
C ASP A 31 10.56 18.22 -9.20
N GLU A 32 10.66 18.07 -7.87
CA GLU A 32 11.71 17.30 -7.20
C GLU A 32 11.27 15.84 -6.96
N VAL A 33 9.99 15.62 -6.59
CA VAL A 33 9.48 14.31 -6.17
C VAL A 33 9.07 13.42 -7.34
N ARG A 34 8.48 13.99 -8.41
CA ARG A 34 8.06 13.19 -9.58
C ARG A 34 9.25 12.50 -10.29
N PRO A 35 10.44 13.13 -10.43
CA PRO A 35 11.62 12.43 -10.95
C PRO A 35 12.02 11.22 -10.08
N VAL A 36 11.90 11.32 -8.75
CA VAL A 36 12.19 10.22 -7.83
C VAL A 36 11.22 9.06 -8.04
N PHE A 37 9.91 9.33 -8.10
CA PHE A 37 8.91 8.29 -8.38
C PHE A 37 9.10 7.66 -9.77
N ALA A 38 9.40 8.46 -10.79
CA ALA A 38 9.69 7.93 -12.13
C ALA A 38 10.92 7.00 -12.10
N GLU A 39 11.97 7.36 -11.35
CA GLU A 39 13.15 6.52 -11.18
C GLU A 39 12.82 5.21 -10.43
N ILE A 40 12.05 5.28 -9.34
CA ILE A 40 11.58 4.09 -8.60
C ILE A 40 10.82 3.15 -9.53
N ILE A 41 9.84 3.66 -10.28
CA ILE A 41 9.03 2.87 -11.23
C ILE A 41 9.93 2.28 -12.33
N ARG A 42 10.88 3.05 -12.85
CA ARG A 42 11.85 2.58 -13.85
C ARG A 42 12.70 1.42 -13.32
N GLN A 43 13.09 1.44 -12.05
CA GLN A 43 13.85 0.35 -11.46
C GLN A 43 13.00 -0.90 -11.21
N ILE A 44 11.79 -0.73 -10.67
CA ILE A 44 10.88 -1.86 -10.42
C ILE A 44 10.52 -2.57 -11.73
N THR A 45 10.18 -1.80 -12.78
CA THR A 45 9.76 -2.36 -14.08
C THR A 45 10.83 -3.20 -14.79
N ARG A 46 12.10 -3.14 -14.36
CA ARG A 46 13.14 -4.08 -14.83
C ARG A 46 12.83 -5.52 -14.42
N PHE A 47 12.17 -5.71 -13.28
CA PHE A 47 11.94 -7.02 -12.67
C PHE A 47 10.45 -7.37 -12.65
N GLU A 48 9.59 -6.46 -12.24
CA GLU A 48 8.20 -6.76 -11.89
C GLU A 48 7.20 -5.76 -12.50
N ARG A 49 5.90 -6.00 -12.27
CA ARG A 49 4.83 -5.08 -12.68
C ARG A 49 4.71 -3.95 -11.65
N VAL A 50 4.25 -2.79 -12.10
CA VAL A 50 3.85 -1.68 -11.21
C VAL A 50 2.36 -1.47 -11.35
N LEU A 51 1.66 -1.43 -10.23
CA LEU A 51 0.31 -0.93 -10.11
C LEU A 51 0.38 0.47 -9.52
N LEU A 52 0.04 1.49 -10.31
CA LEU A 52 0.14 2.90 -9.91
C LEU A 52 -1.26 3.50 -9.77
N THR A 53 -1.61 4.04 -8.60
CA THR A 53 -2.81 4.87 -8.46
C THR A 53 -2.48 6.33 -8.75
N ALA A 54 -3.34 7.03 -9.46
CA ALA A 54 -3.19 8.47 -9.71
C ALA A 54 -4.58 9.11 -9.89
N PRO A 55 -4.79 10.38 -9.49
CA PRO A 55 -6.05 11.07 -9.75
C PRO A 55 -6.29 11.35 -11.23
N HIS A 56 -5.21 11.48 -12.02
CA HIS A 56 -5.25 11.77 -13.45
C HIS A 56 -4.30 10.85 -14.21
N THR A 57 -4.83 9.75 -14.74
CA THR A 57 -4.04 8.69 -15.38
C THR A 57 -3.26 9.18 -16.61
N ALA A 58 -3.89 10.01 -17.45
CA ALA A 58 -3.27 10.52 -18.66
C ALA A 58 -2.03 11.38 -18.37
N SER A 59 -2.09 12.26 -17.38
CA SER A 59 -0.98 13.12 -16.98
C SER A 59 0.18 12.32 -16.38
N ALA A 60 -0.12 11.35 -15.51
CA ALA A 60 0.89 10.45 -14.96
C ALA A 60 1.56 9.62 -16.07
N ALA A 61 0.79 9.07 -17.01
CA ALA A 61 1.32 8.32 -18.15
C ALA A 61 2.22 9.16 -19.06
N GLU A 62 1.80 10.40 -19.37
CA GLU A 62 2.58 11.34 -20.18
C GLU A 62 3.90 11.69 -19.50
N TYR A 63 3.86 12.00 -18.20
CA TYR A 63 5.07 12.28 -17.42
C TYR A 63 6.03 11.09 -17.44
N LEU A 64 5.54 9.90 -17.10
CA LEU A 64 6.37 8.68 -17.07
C LEU A 64 6.95 8.34 -18.44
N THR A 65 6.19 8.53 -19.52
CA THR A 65 6.66 8.33 -20.90
C THR A 65 7.78 9.31 -21.23
N SER A 66 7.62 10.60 -20.90
CA SER A 66 8.66 11.61 -21.15
C SER A 66 9.92 11.39 -20.29
N ALA A 67 9.77 10.80 -19.10
CA ALA A 67 10.86 10.35 -18.24
C ALA A 67 11.52 9.03 -18.70
N GLY A 68 11.05 8.42 -19.79
CA GLY A 68 11.65 7.20 -20.36
C GLY A 68 11.29 5.90 -19.64
N VAL A 69 10.18 5.87 -18.90
CA VAL A 69 9.67 4.66 -18.23
C VAL A 69 8.95 3.77 -19.25
N ASP A 70 9.26 2.47 -19.26
CA ASP A 70 8.50 1.50 -20.07
C ASP A 70 7.16 1.17 -19.42
N LEU A 71 6.09 1.78 -19.95
CA LEU A 71 4.73 1.60 -19.45
C LEU A 71 4.14 0.21 -19.72
N LYS A 72 4.78 -0.68 -20.49
CA LYS A 72 4.24 -2.03 -20.75
C LYS A 72 4.03 -2.86 -19.48
N LYS A 73 4.81 -2.57 -18.42
CA LYS A 73 4.70 -3.21 -17.10
C LYS A 73 3.98 -2.34 -16.07
N VAL A 74 3.49 -1.17 -16.45
CA VAL A 74 2.80 -0.24 -15.55
C VAL A 74 1.30 -0.28 -15.85
N THR A 75 0.49 -0.56 -14.84
CA THR A 75 -0.97 -0.39 -14.89
C THR A 75 -1.31 0.82 -14.04
N ILE A 76 -1.84 1.88 -14.65
CA ILE A 76 -2.25 3.09 -13.92
C ILE A 76 -3.76 3.05 -13.71
N CYS A 77 -4.20 3.20 -12.47
CA CYS A 77 -5.59 3.19 -12.06
C CYS A 77 -6.03 4.57 -11.58
N GLU A 78 -7.09 5.10 -12.19
CA GLU A 78 -7.61 6.42 -11.84
C GLU A 78 -8.38 6.38 -10.52
N MET A 79 -7.86 7.07 -9.50
CA MET A 79 -8.55 7.32 -8.23
C MET A 79 -7.81 8.39 -7.41
N PRO A 80 -8.50 9.13 -6.54
CA PRO A 80 -7.84 10.06 -5.64
C PRO A 80 -7.12 9.32 -4.51
N ASN A 81 -6.03 9.92 -4.04
CA ASN A 81 -5.27 9.59 -2.84
C ASN A 81 -5.02 10.89 -2.04
N ASN A 82 -4.85 10.80 -0.72
CA ASN A 82 -4.42 11.92 0.12
C ASN A 82 -2.89 12.03 0.13
N ASP A 83 -2.20 10.89 0.16
CA ASP A 83 -0.75 10.81 0.16
C ASP A 83 -0.24 9.60 -0.64
N THR A 84 1.07 9.37 -0.65
CA THR A 84 1.78 8.46 -1.56
C THR A 84 2.24 7.15 -0.90
N TRP A 85 1.93 6.95 0.38
CA TRP A 85 2.44 5.87 1.24
C TRP A 85 1.70 4.54 1.06
N ALA A 86 1.80 3.95 -0.13
CA ALA A 86 1.18 2.67 -0.46
C ALA A 86 1.55 1.51 0.47
N ARG A 87 2.68 1.62 1.17
CA ARG A 87 3.08 0.69 2.24
C ARG A 87 2.06 0.62 3.38
N ASP A 88 1.45 1.74 3.74
CA ASP A 88 0.66 1.86 4.97
C ASP A 88 -0.83 1.69 4.75
N PHE A 89 -1.35 2.11 3.59
CA PHE A 89 -2.77 1.93 3.22
C PHE A 89 -3.02 0.75 2.27
N GLY A 90 -1.96 0.19 1.67
CA GLY A 90 -2.06 -0.94 0.75
C GLY A 90 -2.50 -2.21 1.47
N PRO A 91 -3.09 -3.17 0.75
CA PRO A 91 -3.55 -4.41 1.37
C PRO A 91 -2.35 -5.28 1.78
N ILE A 92 -2.47 -5.96 2.92
CA ILE A 92 -1.50 -6.98 3.34
C ILE A 92 -1.84 -8.30 2.66
N THR A 93 -0.89 -8.89 1.94
CA THR A 93 -1.10 -10.18 1.27
C THR A 93 -0.72 -11.32 2.22
N VAL A 94 -1.64 -12.24 2.46
CA VAL A 94 -1.38 -13.49 3.18
C VAL A 94 -1.67 -14.70 2.30
N ILE A 95 -1.02 -15.82 2.59
CA ILE A 95 -1.28 -17.11 1.95
C ILE A 95 -2.19 -17.93 2.85
N PHE A 96 -3.38 -18.26 2.36
CA PHE A 96 -4.34 -19.09 3.06
C PHE A 96 -4.78 -20.24 2.16
N ASN A 97 -4.55 -21.49 2.60
CA ASN A 97 -4.75 -22.69 1.79
C ASN A 97 -4.09 -22.59 0.40
N ASP A 98 -2.80 -22.24 0.37
CA ASP A 98 -1.96 -22.09 -0.84
C ASP A 98 -2.46 -21.06 -1.86
N LYS A 99 -3.30 -20.12 -1.43
CA LYS A 99 -3.83 -19.05 -2.28
C LYS A 99 -3.58 -17.68 -1.64
N PRO A 100 -3.28 -16.65 -2.44
CA PRO A 100 -3.20 -15.29 -1.93
C PRO A 100 -4.59 -14.81 -1.50
N VAL A 101 -4.63 -14.11 -0.38
CA VAL A 101 -5.77 -13.36 0.14
C VAL A 101 -5.25 -11.99 0.56
N LEU A 102 -6.00 -10.95 0.22
CA LEU A 102 -5.67 -9.57 0.56
C LEU A 102 -6.45 -9.18 1.81
N LEU A 103 -5.75 -8.62 2.80
CA LEU A 103 -6.31 -8.07 4.02
C LEU A 103 -6.33 -6.55 3.90
N ASP A 104 -7.52 -5.98 3.97
CA ASP A 104 -7.78 -4.54 3.87
C ASP A 104 -7.98 -3.99 5.28
N PHE A 105 -6.88 -3.52 5.88
CA PHE A 105 -6.90 -2.89 7.19
C PHE A 105 -7.33 -1.42 7.10
N GLY A 106 -7.82 -0.88 8.21
CA GLY A 106 -8.08 0.55 8.31
C GLY A 106 -6.79 1.36 8.33
N PHE A 107 -6.69 2.35 7.47
CA PHE A 107 -5.67 3.40 7.51
C PHE A 107 -6.31 4.73 7.94
N ASN A 108 -5.72 5.41 8.92
CA ASN A 108 -6.28 6.64 9.48
C ASN A 108 -5.29 7.82 9.51
N GLY A 109 -4.24 7.80 8.69
CA GLY A 109 -3.25 8.87 8.65
C GLY A 109 -2.34 8.85 9.89
N TRP A 110 -1.79 7.68 10.20
CA TRP A 110 -0.90 7.40 11.31
C TRP A 110 -1.39 7.89 12.68
N GLY A 111 -2.66 7.65 12.98
CA GLY A 111 -3.30 8.03 14.23
C GLY A 111 -3.92 9.42 14.15
N LEU A 112 -4.64 9.68 13.06
CA LEU A 112 -5.40 10.90 12.80
C LEU A 112 -4.52 12.15 12.69
N LYS A 113 -3.24 11.99 12.32
CA LYS A 113 -2.32 13.11 12.12
C LYS A 113 -2.61 13.83 10.79
N PHE A 114 -3.05 13.08 9.78
CA PHE A 114 -3.34 13.58 8.45
C PHE A 114 -4.68 13.03 7.92
N PRO A 115 -5.35 13.71 6.97
CA PRO A 115 -6.49 13.17 6.27
C PRO A 115 -6.13 11.88 5.52
N ALA A 116 -6.97 10.86 5.64
CA ALA A 116 -6.76 9.54 5.01
C ALA A 116 -8.04 9.01 4.34
N ASN A 117 -9.01 9.88 4.08
CA ASN A 117 -10.34 9.51 3.58
C ASN A 117 -10.30 8.85 2.18
N HIS A 118 -9.31 9.19 1.35
CA HIS A 118 -9.08 8.57 0.05
C HIS A 118 -8.14 7.36 0.14
N ASP A 119 -7.06 7.47 0.92
CA ASP A 119 -6.05 6.40 1.07
C ASP A 119 -6.67 5.12 1.63
N ASN A 120 -7.51 5.26 2.66
CA ASN A 120 -8.25 4.17 3.29
C ASN A 120 -9.29 3.47 2.36
N GLN A 121 -9.43 3.95 1.12
CA GLN A 121 -10.32 3.35 0.12
C GLN A 121 -9.57 2.72 -1.06
N ILE A 122 -8.24 2.84 -1.14
CA ILE A 122 -7.47 2.43 -2.31
C ILE A 122 -7.63 0.93 -2.58
N SER A 123 -7.42 0.08 -1.57
CA SER A 123 -7.54 -1.39 -1.70
C SER A 123 -8.91 -1.80 -2.22
N LYS A 124 -9.98 -1.23 -1.65
CA LYS A 124 -11.36 -1.49 -2.08
C LYS A 124 -11.63 -1.02 -3.51
N ARG A 125 -11.20 0.19 -3.88
CA ARG A 125 -11.39 0.72 -5.25
C ARG A 125 -10.63 -0.10 -6.29
N LEU A 126 -9.39 -0.50 -6.00
CA LEU A 126 -8.62 -1.39 -6.87
C LEU A 126 -9.29 -2.76 -7.04
N LYS A 127 -9.96 -3.26 -6.00
CA LYS A 127 -10.77 -4.49 -6.07
C LYS A 127 -12.02 -4.30 -6.92
N GLU A 128 -12.75 -3.20 -6.74
CA GLU A 128 -13.97 -2.86 -7.50
C GLU A 128 -13.67 -2.64 -8.99
N GLN A 129 -12.52 -2.05 -9.32
CA GLN A 129 -12.03 -1.94 -10.70
C GLN A 129 -11.56 -3.29 -11.28
N GLY A 130 -11.57 -4.36 -10.47
CA GLY A 130 -11.19 -5.71 -10.90
C GLY A 130 -9.69 -5.89 -11.13
N VAL A 131 -8.85 -4.98 -10.65
CA VAL A 131 -7.39 -5.02 -10.82
C VAL A 131 -6.77 -5.99 -9.80
N LEU A 132 -7.25 -5.94 -8.56
CA LEU A 132 -6.91 -6.93 -7.53
C LEU A 132 -7.76 -8.19 -7.70
N LYS A 133 -7.13 -9.26 -8.22
CA LYS A 133 -7.80 -10.55 -8.46
C LYS A 133 -8.12 -11.34 -7.20
N PRO A 134 -7.21 -11.48 -6.20
CA PRO A 134 -7.49 -12.28 -5.02
C PRO A 134 -8.63 -11.72 -4.17
N ASN A 135 -9.20 -12.54 -3.28
CA ASN A 135 -10.25 -12.08 -2.36
C ASN A 135 -9.70 -10.96 -1.46
N LEU A 136 -10.51 -9.93 -1.24
CA LEU A 136 -10.20 -8.80 -0.36
C LEU A 136 -11.11 -8.89 0.87
N ASN A 137 -10.50 -9.00 2.05
CA ASN A 137 -11.20 -9.09 3.32
C ASN A 137 -10.93 -7.83 4.15
N THR A 138 -11.95 -7.03 4.42
CA THR A 138 -11.82 -5.86 5.29
C THR A 138 -11.68 -6.28 6.75
N ILE A 139 -10.64 -5.78 7.41
CA ILE A 139 -10.30 -6.06 8.80
C ILE A 139 -10.66 -4.84 9.64
N GLY A 140 -11.40 -5.06 10.74
CA GLY A 140 -11.87 -4.00 11.63
C GLY A 140 -10.80 -3.41 12.57
N LEU A 141 -9.55 -3.30 12.11
CA LEU A 141 -8.41 -2.81 12.88
C LEU A 141 -7.70 -1.69 12.11
N VAL A 142 -7.24 -0.67 12.84
CA VAL A 142 -6.31 0.32 12.28
C VAL A 142 -4.91 -0.28 12.29
N PHE A 143 -4.29 -0.40 11.13
CA PHE A 143 -3.02 -1.09 10.98
C PHE A 143 -2.29 -0.65 9.71
N GLU A 144 -0.98 -0.40 9.82
CA GLU A 144 -0.15 0.00 8.70
C GLU A 144 0.89 -1.07 8.36
N GLY A 145 1.05 -1.39 7.07
CA GLY A 145 2.05 -2.37 6.64
C GLY A 145 3.48 -2.00 7.00
N GLY A 146 3.81 -0.70 7.11
CA GLY A 146 5.13 -0.24 7.55
C GLY A 146 5.39 -0.40 9.05
N SER A 147 4.40 -0.83 9.84
CA SER A 147 4.54 -1.05 11.28
C SER A 147 4.97 -2.47 11.65
N ILE A 148 5.05 -3.38 10.67
CA ILE A 148 5.42 -4.78 10.85
C ILE A 148 6.43 -5.25 9.82
N GLU A 149 7.14 -6.32 10.17
CA GLU A 149 8.06 -7.04 9.32
C GLU A 149 7.85 -8.54 9.50
N SER A 150 7.96 -9.32 8.42
CA SER A 150 7.78 -10.77 8.46
C SER A 150 8.99 -11.51 7.91
N ASP A 151 9.34 -12.61 8.57
CA ASP A 151 10.35 -13.55 8.06
C ASP A 151 9.80 -14.60 7.09
N GLY A 152 8.49 -14.61 6.83
CA GLY A 152 7.83 -15.61 5.99
C GLY A 152 7.65 -16.98 6.64
N LEU A 153 8.17 -17.18 7.86
CA LEU A 153 8.21 -18.44 8.61
C LEU A 153 7.36 -18.38 9.90
N GLY A 154 6.58 -17.31 10.07
CA GLY A 154 5.64 -17.13 11.18
C GLY A 154 6.15 -16.18 12.27
N THR A 155 7.31 -15.55 12.09
CA THR A 155 7.79 -14.49 12.97
C THR A 155 7.37 -13.13 12.45
N ILE A 156 6.83 -12.29 13.33
CA ILE A 156 6.54 -10.88 13.07
C ILE A 156 7.38 -10.01 14.00
N LEU A 157 8.07 -9.03 13.43
CA LEU A 157 8.74 -7.97 14.16
C LEU A 157 7.91 -6.69 14.08
N THR A 158 7.78 -5.98 15.20
CA THR A 158 7.00 -4.72 15.28
C THR A 158 7.50 -3.87 16.46
N THR A 159 6.88 -2.71 16.67
CA THR A 159 7.17 -1.82 17.81
C THR A 159 5.93 -1.58 18.66
N ALA A 160 6.12 -1.64 19.98
CA ALA A 160 5.04 -1.34 20.93
C ALA A 160 4.57 0.13 20.82
N GLU A 161 5.46 1.06 20.49
CA GLU A 161 5.15 2.48 20.35
C GLU A 161 4.12 2.73 19.23
N CYS A 162 4.25 2.02 18.10
CA CYS A 162 3.29 2.13 17.01
C CYS A 162 1.97 1.42 17.34
N LEU A 163 2.02 0.11 17.62
CA LEU A 163 0.80 -0.71 17.72
C LEU A 163 -0.05 -0.39 18.96
N LEU A 164 0.57 0.06 20.06
CA LEU A 164 -0.15 0.44 21.29
C LEU A 164 -0.46 1.94 21.36
N SER A 165 -0.25 2.68 20.27
CA SER A 165 -0.61 4.08 20.22
C SER A 165 -2.13 4.24 20.45
N PRO A 166 -2.56 5.20 21.30
CA PRO A 166 -3.97 5.38 21.64
C PRO A 166 -4.85 5.80 20.45
N ASN A 167 -4.24 6.28 19.36
CA ASN A 167 -4.97 6.66 18.14
C ASN A 167 -4.99 5.54 17.08
N ARG A 168 -4.56 4.32 17.43
CA ARG A 168 -4.73 3.11 16.62
C ARG A 168 -5.97 2.35 17.09
N ASN A 169 -5.78 1.39 17.99
CA ASN A 169 -6.84 0.51 18.47
C ASN A 169 -6.98 0.65 20.00
N PRO A 170 -7.41 1.82 20.52
CA PRO A 170 -7.48 2.09 21.96
C PRO A 170 -8.43 1.16 22.72
N GLN A 171 -9.34 0.50 22.01
CA GLN A 171 -10.28 -0.47 22.54
C GLN A 171 -9.65 -1.83 22.84
N LEU A 172 -8.43 -2.10 22.38
CA LEU A 172 -7.75 -3.39 22.52
C LEU A 172 -6.58 -3.29 23.50
N SER A 173 -6.42 -4.34 24.29
CA SER A 173 -5.22 -4.60 25.07
C SER A 173 -4.06 -5.07 24.19
N ARG A 174 -2.84 -5.03 24.74
CA ARG A 174 -1.65 -5.59 24.09
C ARG A 174 -1.86 -7.05 23.67
N SER A 175 -2.41 -7.89 24.54
CA SER A 175 -2.63 -9.30 24.26
C SER A 175 -3.69 -9.53 23.16
N GLU A 176 -4.72 -8.69 23.08
CA GLU A 176 -5.70 -8.76 21.99
C GLU A 176 -5.10 -8.31 20.66
N ILE A 177 -4.23 -7.30 20.66
CA ILE A 177 -3.47 -6.90 19.47
C ILE A 177 -2.54 -8.03 19.03
N GLU A 178 -1.77 -8.62 19.95
CA GLU A 178 -0.88 -9.74 19.65
C GLU A 178 -1.63 -10.97 19.12
N GLN A 179 -2.86 -11.24 19.59
CA GLN A 179 -3.68 -12.34 19.10
C GLN A 179 -4.29 -12.08 17.71
N ALA A 180 -4.41 -10.81 17.31
CA ALA A 180 -4.95 -10.43 16.01
C ALA A 180 -3.90 -10.43 14.89
N LEU A 181 -2.61 -10.47 15.22
CA LEU A 181 -1.48 -10.64 14.30
C LEU A 181 -1.33 -12.10 13.88
#